data_AF-A0A7X9KG05-F1
#
_entry.id   AF-A0A7X9KG05-F1
#
_cell.length_a   1.000
_cell.length_b   1.000
_cell.length_c   1.000
_cell.angle_alpha   90.00
_cell.angle_beta   90.00
_cell.angle_gamma   90.00
#
_symmetry.space_group_name_H-M   'P 1'
#
loop_
_entity.id
_entity.type
_entity.pdbx_description
1 polymer ?
#
loop_
_entity_poly.entity_id
_entity_poly.type
_entity_poly.pdbx_seq_one_letter_code
_entity_poly.pdbx_strand_id
1 'polypeptide(L)'
;GEDFYIFYHRQTNRTSYARQACAEKLVRTKDGGFAQAEVTSCGLNGGPLLGEGRYEARIACNLWSKDGAARIDTFLSKWKLRKHPYFTQNGKDDDHESAQYIANMRSGAVAGFKYFRIKGLAGIQIEVGGKCAGTVEVSTVSDFSSVNACLPVQTQGKRTELSAPIAIDDGVHALYFRFQGTGAMDFYSFAFISDCN
;
A
#
# COMPACT_ATOMS: atom_id res chain seq x y z
N GLY A 1 5.65 -15.53 -24.31
CA GLY A 1 4.29 -15.21 -23.84
C GLY A 1 3.69 -14.20 -24.79
N GLU A 2 2.37 -14.21 -24.95
CA GLU A 2 1.61 -13.32 -25.86
C GLU A 2 1.20 -11.98 -25.19
N ASP A 3 1.51 -11.82 -23.89
CA ASP A 3 1.15 -10.65 -23.11
C ASP A 3 2.20 -9.53 -23.21
N PHE A 4 1.72 -8.29 -23.25
CA PHE A 4 2.54 -7.08 -23.22
C PHE A 4 2.54 -6.46 -21.82
N TYR A 5 3.70 -5.93 -21.42
CA TYR A 5 3.87 -5.25 -20.14
C TYR A 5 4.65 -3.95 -20.32
N ILE A 6 4.33 -2.95 -19.49
CA ILE A 6 5.16 -1.75 -19.33
C ILE A 6 5.95 -1.87 -18.03
N PHE A 7 7.26 -1.62 -18.11
CA PHE A 7 8.13 -1.54 -16.95
C PHE A 7 8.40 -0.08 -16.61
N TYR A 8 8.31 0.26 -15.33
CA TYR A 8 8.55 1.60 -14.84
C TYR A 8 9.15 1.54 -13.44
N HIS A 9 9.34 2.69 -12.82
CA HIS A 9 9.80 2.77 -11.44
C HIS A 9 9.02 3.80 -10.64
N ARG A 10 8.98 3.61 -9.33
CA ARG A 10 8.59 4.62 -8.35
C ARG A 10 9.76 5.00 -7.47
N GLN A 11 9.73 6.21 -6.94
CA GLN A 11 10.77 6.73 -6.06
C GLN A 11 10.59 6.20 -4.63
N THR A 12 11.71 5.83 -4.00
CA THR A 12 11.78 5.38 -2.60
C THR A 12 12.68 6.31 -1.79
N ASN A 13 12.70 6.19 -0.46
CA ASN A 13 13.57 6.95 0.45
C ASN A 13 13.45 8.49 0.32
N ARG A 14 12.31 9.00 -0.20
CA ARG A 14 12.08 10.43 -0.50
C ARG A 14 13.20 11.05 -1.34
N THR A 15 13.74 10.30 -2.28
CA THR A 15 14.80 10.76 -3.18
C THR A 15 14.56 10.28 -4.61
N SER A 16 14.97 11.07 -5.59
CA SER A 16 14.92 10.68 -7.01
C SER A 16 15.99 9.64 -7.36
N TYR A 17 16.95 9.39 -6.46
CA TYR A 17 18.08 8.48 -6.69
C TYR A 17 17.82 7.03 -6.22
N ALA A 18 16.77 6.79 -5.42
CA ALA A 18 16.36 5.46 -4.97
C ALA A 18 15.02 5.08 -5.59
N ARG A 19 14.92 3.84 -6.10
CA ARG A 19 13.83 3.42 -6.96
C ARG A 19 13.44 1.97 -6.71
N GLN A 20 12.16 1.67 -6.96
CA GLN A 20 11.62 0.31 -7.01
C GLN A 20 11.05 0.04 -8.39
N ALA A 21 11.48 -1.05 -9.02
CA ALA A 21 10.95 -1.48 -10.32
C ALA A 21 9.50 -1.97 -10.17
N CYS A 22 8.68 -1.64 -11.15
CA CYS A 22 7.25 -1.96 -11.22
C CYS A 22 6.91 -2.40 -12.64
N ALA A 23 5.82 -3.13 -12.79
CA ALA A 23 5.31 -3.51 -14.10
C ALA A 23 3.78 -3.49 -14.11
N GLU A 24 3.17 -3.19 -15.25
CA GLU A 24 1.73 -3.32 -15.45
C GLU A 24 1.45 -4.03 -16.77
N LYS A 25 0.39 -4.84 -16.81
CA LYS A 25 -0.09 -5.46 -18.04
C LYS A 25 -0.66 -4.39 -18.97
N LEU A 26 -0.25 -4.43 -20.24
CA LEU A 26 -0.79 -3.57 -21.28
C LEU A 26 -1.92 -4.29 -22.02
N VAL A 27 -3.00 -3.55 -22.26
CA VAL A 27 -4.13 -4.02 -23.07
C VAL A 27 -4.00 -3.47 -24.48
N ARG A 28 -3.82 -4.36 -25.45
CA ARG A 28 -3.74 -3.99 -26.86
C ARG A 28 -5.12 -3.56 -27.36
N THR A 29 -5.20 -2.41 -28.00
CA THR A 29 -6.44 -1.86 -28.55
C THR A 29 -6.70 -2.40 -29.96
N LYS A 30 -7.96 -2.34 -30.43
CA LYS A 30 -8.37 -2.90 -31.72
C LYS A 30 -7.68 -2.25 -32.92
N ASP A 31 -7.28 -0.99 -32.79
CA ASP A 31 -6.50 -0.21 -33.77
C ASP A 31 -4.99 -0.49 -33.71
N GLY A 32 -4.55 -1.43 -32.87
CA GLY A 32 -3.17 -1.91 -32.80
C GLY A 32 -2.27 -1.20 -31.79
N GLY A 33 -2.77 -0.17 -31.10
CA GLY A 33 -2.10 0.53 -30.00
C GLY A 33 -2.25 -0.16 -28.64
N PHE A 34 -2.02 0.61 -27.56
CA PHE A 34 -2.21 0.16 -26.18
C PHE A 34 -3.00 1.19 -25.38
N ALA A 35 -3.92 0.71 -24.54
CA ALA A 35 -4.60 1.55 -23.56
C ALA A 35 -3.61 2.01 -22.47
N GLN A 36 -3.88 3.17 -21.86
CA GLN A 36 -3.13 3.61 -20.68
C GLN A 36 -3.26 2.57 -19.57
N ALA A 37 -2.11 2.06 -19.11
CA ALA A 37 -2.08 1.13 -17.99
C ALA A 37 -2.53 1.83 -16.71
N GLU A 38 -3.44 1.20 -15.97
CA GLU A 38 -3.69 1.56 -14.59
C GLU A 38 -2.51 1.11 -13.72
N VAL A 39 -2.10 1.94 -12.76
CA VAL A 39 -1.11 1.55 -11.76
C VAL A 39 -1.77 0.68 -10.68
N THR A 40 -1.27 -0.54 -10.52
CA THR A 40 -1.80 -1.57 -9.63
C THR A 40 -0.69 -2.20 -8.77
N SER A 41 -1.09 -3.02 -7.81
CA SER A 41 -0.25 -3.86 -6.98
C SER A 41 0.00 -5.23 -7.61
N CYS A 42 -0.63 -5.54 -8.75
CA CYS A 42 -0.61 -6.86 -9.36
C CYS A 42 0.70 -7.18 -10.09
N GLY A 43 1.43 -6.18 -10.59
CA GLY A 43 2.71 -6.43 -11.24
C GLY A 43 2.59 -7.37 -12.46
N LEU A 44 3.45 -8.38 -12.50
CA LEU A 44 3.44 -9.43 -13.53
C LEU A 44 2.45 -10.58 -13.26
N ASN A 45 1.56 -10.43 -12.26
CA ASN A 45 0.64 -11.50 -11.84
C ASN A 45 -0.43 -11.87 -12.88
N GLY A 46 -0.67 -11.02 -13.88
CA GLY A 46 -1.64 -11.27 -14.95
C GLY A 46 -3.12 -11.08 -14.57
N GLY A 47 -3.40 -10.67 -13.33
CA GLY A 47 -4.74 -10.34 -12.83
C GLY A 47 -4.73 -9.95 -11.34
N PRO A 48 -5.91 -9.77 -10.71
CA PRO A 48 -6.02 -9.48 -9.29
C PRO A 48 -5.26 -10.48 -8.42
N LEU A 49 -4.62 -9.99 -7.37
CA LEU A 49 -3.98 -10.80 -6.33
C LEU A 49 -5.04 -11.60 -5.57
N LEU A 50 -4.64 -12.68 -4.88
CA LEU A 50 -5.58 -13.43 -4.06
C LEU A 50 -5.90 -12.67 -2.76
N GLY A 51 -7.16 -12.65 -2.35
CA GLY A 51 -7.61 -12.13 -1.07
C GLY A 51 -7.25 -13.01 0.13
N GLU A 52 -6.06 -13.60 0.11
CA GLU A 52 -5.59 -14.63 1.05
C GLU A 52 -4.11 -14.39 1.37
N GLY A 53 -3.65 -14.89 2.51
CA GLY A 53 -2.25 -14.79 2.91
C GLY A 53 -1.81 -13.38 3.30
N ARG A 54 -0.49 -13.17 3.31
CA ARG A 54 0.16 -11.92 3.74
C ARG A 54 0.80 -11.19 2.56
N TYR A 55 0.60 -9.88 2.52
CA TYR A 55 1.19 -8.97 1.55
C TYR A 55 2.00 -7.88 2.24
N GLU A 56 3.18 -7.60 1.71
CA GLU A 56 4.03 -6.52 2.20
C GLU A 56 3.50 -5.16 1.75
N ALA A 57 3.58 -4.14 2.61
CA ALA A 57 3.17 -2.79 2.28
C ALA A 57 3.95 -2.21 1.08
N ARG A 58 5.11 -2.79 0.74
CA ARG A 58 5.92 -2.41 -0.41
C ARG A 58 5.18 -2.50 -1.74
N ILE A 59 4.10 -3.27 -1.86
CA ILE A 59 3.32 -3.40 -3.11
C ILE A 59 2.22 -2.33 -3.24
N ALA A 60 2.12 -1.35 -2.33
CA ALA A 60 1.16 -0.26 -2.48
C ALA A 60 1.37 0.45 -3.83
N CYS A 61 0.28 0.55 -4.60
CA CYS A 61 0.26 1.15 -5.92
C CYS A 61 -0.10 2.64 -5.87
N ASN A 62 -0.75 3.07 -4.79
CA ASN A 62 -1.03 4.46 -4.51
C ASN A 62 -0.55 4.84 -3.10
N LEU A 63 0.03 6.03 -2.97
CA LEU A 63 0.54 6.53 -1.70
C LEU A 63 0.41 8.05 -1.64
N TRP A 64 -0.32 8.57 -0.64
CA TRP A 64 -0.51 10.02 -0.49
C TRP A 64 -0.61 10.45 0.98
N SER A 65 -0.30 11.72 1.25
CA SER A 65 -0.55 12.34 2.56
C SER A 65 -1.95 12.97 2.58
N LYS A 66 -2.38 13.50 3.72
CA LYS A 66 -3.61 14.30 3.80
C LYS A 66 -3.64 15.49 2.82
N ASP A 67 -2.47 15.97 2.40
CA ASP A 67 -2.28 17.10 1.48
C ASP A 67 -2.11 16.61 0.02
N GLY A 68 -2.33 15.31 -0.24
CA GLY A 68 -2.25 14.67 -1.54
C GLY A 68 -0.89 14.01 -1.86
N ALA A 69 -0.70 13.67 -3.13
CA ALA A 69 0.57 13.19 -3.65
C ALA A 69 1.52 14.36 -3.90
N ALA A 70 2.83 14.12 -3.87
CA ALA A 70 3.81 15.18 -4.05
C ALA A 70 5.06 14.72 -4.79
N ARG A 71 5.72 15.69 -5.44
CA ARG A 71 6.89 15.49 -6.30
C ARG A 71 8.20 15.68 -5.51
N ILE A 72 9.11 14.70 -5.57
CA ILE A 72 10.34 14.60 -4.75
C ILE A 72 11.49 15.49 -5.26
N ASP A 73 11.52 15.84 -6.54
CA ASP A 73 12.58 16.63 -7.19
C ASP A 73 12.23 18.12 -7.31
N THR A 74 11.66 18.70 -6.24
CA THR A 74 11.30 20.12 -6.18
C THR A 74 12.18 20.89 -5.18
N PHE A 75 12.28 22.22 -5.34
CA PHE A 75 12.98 23.07 -4.37
C PHE A 75 12.42 22.88 -2.96
N LEU A 76 13.31 22.63 -1.99
CA LEU A 76 13.01 22.31 -0.59
C LEU A 76 12.13 21.05 -0.39
N SER A 77 12.20 20.08 -1.29
CA SER A 77 11.40 18.84 -1.21
C SER A 77 11.53 18.12 0.13
N LYS A 78 12.73 18.03 0.72
CA LYS A 78 12.93 17.43 2.05
C LYS A 78 12.04 18.06 3.13
N TRP A 79 11.87 19.38 3.09
CA TRP A 79 11.06 20.10 4.06
C TRP A 79 9.55 19.96 3.78
N LYS A 80 9.17 20.05 2.49
CA LYS A 80 7.78 19.89 2.03
C LYS A 80 7.26 18.48 2.30
N LEU A 81 8.11 17.48 2.06
CA LEU A 81 7.78 16.06 2.16
C LEU A 81 8.05 15.46 3.55
N ARG A 82 8.38 16.28 4.56
CA ARG A 82 8.67 15.77 5.90
C ARG A 82 7.49 15.00 6.51
N LYS A 83 6.26 15.38 6.12
CA LYS A 83 5.00 14.78 6.58
C LYS A 83 4.41 13.75 5.60
N HIS A 84 5.05 13.53 4.45
CA HIS A 84 4.57 12.56 3.47
C HIS A 84 5.02 11.14 3.83
N PRO A 85 4.17 10.14 3.63
CA PRO A 85 4.58 8.75 3.70
C PRO A 85 5.51 8.42 2.53
N TYR A 86 6.37 7.42 2.70
CA TYR A 86 7.31 7.00 1.66
C TYR A 86 7.74 5.54 1.83
N PHE A 87 8.03 4.88 0.72
CA PHE A 87 8.65 3.56 0.73
C PHE A 87 10.10 3.64 1.19
N THR A 88 10.52 2.71 2.05
CA THR A 88 11.89 2.56 2.56
C THR A 88 12.15 1.09 2.88
N GLN A 89 13.38 0.76 3.28
CA GLN A 89 13.75 -0.56 3.79
C GLN A 89 14.57 -0.44 5.07
N ASN A 90 14.55 -1.48 5.89
CA ASN A 90 15.54 -1.66 6.96
C ASN A 90 16.74 -2.42 6.39
N GLY A 91 17.95 -2.13 6.85
CA GLY A 91 19.15 -2.84 6.38
C GLY A 91 19.83 -2.20 5.17
N LYS A 92 20.95 -2.79 4.74
CA LYS A 92 21.72 -2.37 3.57
C LYS A 92 21.16 -3.03 2.30
N ASP A 93 21.58 -2.52 1.15
CA ASP A 93 21.36 -3.21 -0.12
C ASP A 93 21.96 -4.64 -0.04
N ASP A 94 21.27 -5.62 -0.63
CA ASP A 94 21.60 -7.06 -0.63
C ASP A 94 21.44 -7.84 0.69
N ASP A 95 20.84 -7.22 1.71
CA ASP A 95 20.39 -7.95 2.90
C ASP A 95 19.05 -8.63 2.63
N HIS A 96 19.04 -9.96 2.48
CA HIS A 96 17.80 -10.72 2.23
C HIS A 96 16.80 -10.66 3.39
N GLU A 97 17.21 -10.22 4.58
CA GLU A 97 16.35 -9.97 5.74
C GLU A 97 15.77 -8.55 5.77
N SER A 98 16.11 -7.71 4.77
CA SER A 98 15.62 -6.33 4.66
C SER A 98 14.11 -6.28 4.33
N ALA A 99 13.31 -5.93 5.32
CA ALA A 99 11.90 -5.64 5.10
C ALA A 99 11.72 -4.26 4.43
N GLN A 100 11.06 -4.22 3.28
CA GLN A 100 10.55 -2.99 2.68
C GLN A 100 9.18 -2.63 3.24
N TYR A 101 8.99 -1.35 3.56
CA TYR A 101 7.78 -0.87 4.24
C TYR A 101 7.47 0.58 3.87
N ILE A 102 6.29 1.04 4.29
CA ILE A 102 5.89 2.44 4.15
C ILE A 102 6.16 3.13 5.49
N ALA A 103 7.09 4.06 5.49
CA ALA A 103 7.38 4.86 6.68
C ALA A 103 6.54 6.14 6.73
N ASN A 104 6.42 6.69 7.94
CA ASN A 104 5.96 8.06 8.17
C ASN A 104 4.52 8.33 7.70
N MET A 105 3.61 7.36 7.85
CA MET A 105 2.17 7.61 7.72
C MET A 105 1.72 8.54 8.85
N ARG A 106 1.32 9.76 8.50
CA ARG A 106 0.76 10.78 9.40
C ARG A 106 -0.77 10.76 9.31
N SER A 107 -1.47 11.48 10.21
CA SER A 107 -2.93 11.58 10.11
C SER A 107 -3.38 11.97 8.70
N GLY A 108 -4.31 11.20 8.15
CA GLY A 108 -4.83 11.32 6.79
C GLY A 108 -3.92 10.76 5.69
N ALA A 109 -2.77 10.17 6.00
CA ALA A 109 -1.96 9.46 5.02
C ALA A 109 -2.61 8.13 4.62
N VAL A 110 -2.52 7.80 3.33
CA VAL A 110 -3.17 6.63 2.73
C VAL A 110 -2.18 5.80 1.92
N ALA A 111 -2.24 4.49 2.10
CA ALA A 111 -1.64 3.48 1.22
C ALA A 111 -2.76 2.68 0.53
N GLY A 112 -2.74 2.64 -0.80
CA GLY A 112 -3.72 1.94 -1.62
C GLY A 112 -3.12 0.75 -2.36
N PHE A 113 -3.90 -0.32 -2.45
CA PHE A 113 -3.53 -1.61 -3.02
C PHE A 113 -4.62 -2.09 -3.97
N LYS A 114 -4.26 -2.45 -5.20
CA LYS A 114 -5.21 -2.81 -6.26
C LYS A 114 -4.71 -4.01 -7.05
N TYR A 115 -5.47 -5.05 -7.35
CA TYR A 115 -6.75 -5.44 -6.80
C TYR A 115 -6.60 -6.81 -6.15
N PHE A 116 -7.54 -7.17 -5.27
CA PHE A 116 -7.62 -8.47 -4.64
C PHE A 116 -8.93 -9.16 -5.01
N ARG A 117 -8.86 -10.44 -5.34
CA ARG A 117 -10.02 -11.32 -5.46
C ARG A 117 -10.37 -11.86 -4.08
N ILE A 118 -11.38 -11.26 -3.45
CA ILE A 118 -11.86 -11.57 -2.11
C ILE A 118 -12.92 -12.67 -2.18
N LYS A 119 -12.84 -13.65 -1.28
CA LYS A 119 -13.84 -14.69 -1.07
C LYS A 119 -13.89 -15.09 0.40
N GLY A 120 -15.03 -14.89 1.07
CA GLY A 120 -15.23 -15.31 2.47
C GLY A 120 -14.26 -14.66 3.46
N LEU A 121 -14.07 -13.34 3.36
CA LEU A 121 -13.16 -12.60 4.22
C LEU A 121 -13.81 -12.28 5.58
N ALA A 122 -13.15 -12.69 6.67
CA ALA A 122 -13.64 -12.49 8.03
C ALA A 122 -12.95 -11.34 8.75
N GLY A 123 -11.66 -11.14 8.47
CA GLY A 123 -10.84 -10.17 9.17
C GLY A 123 -9.64 -9.70 8.37
N ILE A 124 -9.06 -8.62 8.83
CA ILE A 124 -7.80 -8.08 8.32
C ILE A 124 -6.80 -7.96 9.47
N GLN A 125 -5.57 -8.38 9.22
CA GLN A 125 -4.44 -8.15 10.11
C GLN A 125 -3.50 -7.12 9.48
N ILE A 126 -2.91 -6.24 10.29
CA ILE A 126 -1.83 -5.34 9.90
C ILE A 126 -0.64 -5.50 10.82
N GLU A 127 0.56 -5.34 10.27
CA GLU A 127 1.81 -5.21 11.00
C GLU A 127 2.29 -3.76 10.89
N VAL A 128 2.38 -3.08 12.02
CA VAL A 128 2.70 -1.64 12.11
C VAL A 128 3.76 -1.37 13.16
N GLY A 129 4.46 -0.24 13.04
CA GLY A 129 5.47 0.22 13.99
C GLY A 129 5.49 1.73 14.10
N GLY A 130 6.68 2.32 14.24
CA GLY A 130 6.84 3.76 14.46
C GLY A 130 6.34 4.21 15.84
N LYS A 131 6.30 5.52 16.08
CA LYS A 131 5.78 6.12 17.32
C LYS A 131 4.46 6.80 17.01
N CYS A 132 3.33 6.15 17.29
CA CYS A 132 2.02 6.66 16.93
C CYS A 132 0.92 6.20 17.90
N ALA A 133 -0.20 6.93 17.88
CA ALA A 133 -1.45 6.56 18.55
C ALA A 133 -2.63 7.06 17.71
N GLY A 134 -3.59 6.18 17.43
CA GLY A 134 -4.71 6.50 16.53
C GLY A 134 -5.50 5.27 16.08
N THR A 135 -6.00 5.32 14.86
CA THR A 135 -6.74 4.23 14.21
C THR A 135 -6.29 4.09 12.76
N VAL A 136 -6.18 2.86 12.29
CA VAL A 136 -6.07 2.55 10.85
C VAL A 136 -7.46 2.20 10.33
N GLU A 137 -7.94 2.96 9.37
CA GLU A 137 -9.20 2.70 8.66
C GLU A 137 -8.90 1.95 7.38
N VAL A 138 -9.70 0.92 7.08
CA VAL A 138 -9.63 0.14 5.84
C VAL A 138 -10.89 0.38 5.02
N SER A 139 -10.73 0.65 3.72
CA SER A 139 -11.84 0.95 2.81
C SER A 139 -11.61 0.31 1.44
N THR A 140 -12.68 -0.09 0.76
CA THR A 140 -12.63 -0.48 -0.67
C THR A 140 -12.69 0.70 -1.64
N VAL A 141 -12.97 1.92 -1.14
CA VAL A 141 -13.06 3.17 -1.91
C VAL A 141 -12.04 4.20 -1.43
N SER A 142 -11.38 4.89 -2.36
CA SER A 142 -10.24 5.77 -2.05
C SER A 142 -10.59 7.04 -1.29
N ASP A 143 -11.86 7.46 -1.32
CA ASP A 143 -12.36 8.64 -0.61
C ASP A 143 -12.80 8.34 0.83
N PHE A 144 -12.83 7.05 1.22
CA PHE A 144 -13.31 6.57 2.51
C PHE A 144 -14.75 7.04 2.82
N SER A 145 -15.58 7.18 1.79
CA SER A 145 -17.03 7.38 1.95
C SER A 145 -17.70 6.21 2.66
N SER A 146 -17.12 5.02 2.57
CA SER A 146 -17.42 3.84 3.39
C SER A 146 -16.14 3.30 4.06
N VAL A 147 -16.20 2.97 5.34
CA VAL A 147 -15.09 2.30 6.06
C VAL A 147 -15.51 0.87 6.39
N ASN A 148 -14.70 -0.11 5.96
CA ASN A 148 -14.97 -1.54 6.12
C ASN A 148 -14.39 -2.12 7.41
N ALA A 149 -13.30 -1.53 7.93
CA ALA A 149 -12.71 -1.90 9.23
C ALA A 149 -11.98 -0.73 9.88
N CYS A 150 -11.88 -0.77 11.21
CA CYS A 150 -11.10 0.16 12.03
C CYS A 150 -10.21 -0.62 12.99
N LEU A 151 -8.90 -0.33 12.99
CA LEU A 151 -7.90 -0.96 13.84
C LEU A 151 -7.28 0.08 14.77
N PRO A 152 -7.66 0.13 16.07
CA PRO A 152 -6.99 0.97 17.03
C PRO A 152 -5.50 0.62 17.11
N VAL A 153 -4.63 1.62 17.01
CA VAL A 153 -3.18 1.43 16.97
C VAL A 153 -2.48 2.33 17.99
N GLN A 154 -1.56 1.74 18.74
CA GLN A 154 -0.62 2.47 19.58
C GLN A 154 0.72 1.73 19.60
N THR A 155 1.78 2.41 19.16
CA THR A 155 3.12 1.83 19.03
C THR A 155 4.19 2.80 19.53
N GLN A 156 5.27 2.27 20.11
CA GLN A 156 6.45 3.03 20.54
C GLN A 156 7.74 2.52 19.87
N GLY A 157 7.68 2.26 18.56
CA GLY A 157 8.80 1.84 17.72
C GLY A 157 8.90 0.33 17.49
N LYS A 158 8.31 -0.49 18.36
CA LYS A 158 8.23 -1.95 18.16
C LYS A 158 7.19 -2.29 17.10
N ARG A 159 7.51 -3.25 16.23
CA ARG A 159 6.54 -3.86 15.33
C ARG A 159 5.46 -4.58 16.13
N THR A 160 4.21 -4.34 15.76
CA THR A 160 3.02 -4.80 16.45
C THR A 160 2.03 -5.28 15.41
N GLU A 161 1.47 -6.46 15.63
CA GLU A 161 0.37 -6.98 14.83
C GLU A 161 -0.96 -6.64 15.48
N LEU A 162 -1.90 -6.20 14.66
CA LEU A 162 -3.25 -5.84 15.07
C LEU A 162 -4.22 -6.48 14.10
N SER A 163 -5.38 -6.91 14.58
CA SER A 163 -6.42 -7.45 13.71
C SER A 163 -7.78 -6.85 14.06
N ALA A 164 -8.66 -6.81 13.07
CA ALA A 164 -10.05 -6.45 13.24
C ALA A 164 -10.93 -7.26 12.28
N PRO A 165 -12.19 -7.51 12.64
CA PRO A 165 -13.17 -7.99 11.67
C PRO A 165 -13.31 -6.96 10.54
N ILE A 166 -13.57 -7.46 9.33
CA ILE A 166 -13.79 -6.62 8.15
C ILE A 166 -14.95 -7.18 7.35
N ALA A 167 -15.83 -6.30 6.88
CA ALA A 167 -16.95 -6.67 6.02
C ALA A 167 -16.70 -6.15 4.60
N ILE A 168 -16.33 -7.07 3.69
CA ILE A 168 -16.18 -6.82 2.25
C ILE A 168 -16.85 -7.98 1.53
N ASP A 169 -17.72 -7.67 0.57
CA ASP A 169 -18.39 -8.67 -0.24
C ASP A 169 -17.40 -9.48 -1.10
N ASP A 170 -17.80 -10.68 -1.50
CA ASP A 170 -17.04 -11.47 -2.47
C ASP A 170 -16.93 -10.72 -3.80
N GLY A 171 -15.72 -10.63 -4.35
CA GLY A 171 -15.49 -9.85 -5.56
C GLY A 171 -14.06 -9.41 -5.77
N VAL A 172 -13.86 -8.46 -6.68
CA VAL A 172 -12.55 -7.86 -6.95
C VAL A 172 -12.54 -6.45 -6.36
N HIS A 173 -11.70 -6.23 -5.35
CA HIS A 173 -11.68 -4.98 -4.58
C HIS A 173 -10.28 -4.37 -4.53
N ALA A 174 -10.26 -3.03 -4.54
CA ALA A 174 -9.12 -2.28 -4.03
C ALA A 174 -9.17 -2.27 -2.50
N LEU A 175 -8.03 -2.07 -1.85
CA LEU A 175 -7.96 -1.82 -0.41
C LEU A 175 -7.15 -0.56 -0.14
N TYR A 176 -7.70 0.34 0.66
CA TYR A 176 -7.07 1.58 1.08
C TYR A 176 -6.96 1.60 2.59
N PHE A 177 -5.75 1.85 3.08
CA PHE A 177 -5.43 1.94 4.51
C PHE A 177 -5.11 3.40 4.84
N ARG A 178 -5.93 4.04 5.67
CA ARG A 178 -5.72 5.41 6.14
C ARG A 178 -5.37 5.43 7.61
N PHE A 179 -4.28 6.08 7.96
CA PHE A 179 -3.94 6.33 9.36
C PHE A 179 -4.59 7.63 9.83
N GLN A 180 -5.31 7.60 10.96
CA GLN A 180 -5.88 8.76 11.63
C GLN A 180 -5.36 8.82 13.06
N GLY A 181 -4.65 9.88 13.43
CA GLY A 181 -4.10 10.01 14.76
C GLY A 181 -2.83 10.86 14.86
N THR A 182 -2.06 10.61 15.91
CA THR A 182 -0.84 11.36 16.23
C THR A 182 0.41 10.53 15.98
N GLY A 183 1.54 11.22 15.80
CA GLY A 183 2.84 10.57 15.58
C GLY A 183 3.08 10.16 14.13
N ALA A 184 3.89 9.12 13.94
CA ALA A 184 4.31 8.58 12.66
C ALA A 184 4.19 7.05 12.71
N MET A 185 3.25 6.49 11.96
CA MET A 185 3.08 5.06 11.83
C MET A 185 3.95 4.54 10.68
N ASP A 186 4.65 3.44 10.93
CA ASP A 186 5.30 2.66 9.88
C ASP A 186 4.42 1.44 9.57
N PHE A 187 4.19 1.14 8.30
CA PHE A 187 3.29 0.08 7.85
C PHE A 187 4.09 -0.97 7.07
N TYR A 188 4.15 -2.20 7.59
CA TYR A 188 5.02 -3.27 7.09
C TYR A 188 4.29 -4.27 6.21
N SER A 189 3.16 -4.79 6.66
CA SER A 189 2.41 -5.82 5.96
C SER A 189 0.96 -5.85 6.40
N PHE A 190 0.10 -6.47 5.60
CA PHE A 190 -1.25 -6.84 5.97
C PHE A 190 -1.55 -8.27 5.54
N ALA A 191 -2.49 -8.92 6.22
CA ALA A 191 -2.89 -10.28 5.91
C ALA A 191 -4.41 -10.44 5.99
N PHE A 192 -4.94 -11.27 5.10
CA PHE A 192 -6.34 -11.64 5.09
C PHE A 192 -6.58 -12.78 6.08
N ILE A 193 -7.65 -12.65 6.87
CA ILE A 193 -8.12 -13.68 7.80
C ILE A 193 -9.42 -14.23 7.21
N SER A 194 -9.40 -15.48 6.74
CA SER A 194 -10.60 -16.18 6.28
C SER A 194 -11.35 -16.80 7.46
N ASP A 195 -12.65 -17.02 7.29
CA ASP A 195 -13.40 -17.87 8.23
C ASP A 195 -12.81 -19.29 8.22
N CYS A 196 -12.56 -19.83 9.41
CA CYS A 196 -12.29 -21.25 9.58
C CYS A 196 -13.60 -22.02 9.36
N ASN A 197 -13.88 -22.41 8.11
CA ASN A 197 -14.84 -23.47 7.81
C ASN A 197 -14.14 -24.82 7.74
#